data_AF-A0A3D1R9N5-F1
#
_entry.id   AF-A0A3D1R9N5-F1
#
_cell.length_a   1.000
_cell.length_b   1.000
_cell.length_c   1.000
_cell.angle_alpha   90.00
_cell.angle_beta   90.00
_cell.angle_gamma   90.00
#
_symmetry.space_group_name_H-M   'P 1'
#
loop_
_entity.id
_entity.type
_entity.pdbx_description
1 polymer ?
#
loop_
_entity_poly.entity_id
_entity_poly.type
_entity_poly.pdbx_seq_one_letter_code
_entity_poly.pdbx_strand_id
1 'polypeptide(L)'
;MAAITQALEGLDFPATKDDLLERAGNQTIEYRKGQPVTLRRIIEDLEESEFPSMANVVHAVSGALKEEGLSSAAHEEPTAHA
;
A
#
# COMPACT_ATOMS: atom_id res chain seq x y z
N MET A 1 9.28 1.14 6.59
CA MET A 1 8.33 2.15 7.11
C MET A 1 8.60 3.55 6.60
N ALA A 2 9.86 3.97 6.42
CA ALA A 2 10.19 5.33 5.95
C ALA A 2 9.62 5.74 4.58
N ALA A 3 9.35 4.79 3.67
CA ALA A 3 8.83 5.13 2.33
C ALA A 3 7.36 5.59 2.36
N ILE A 4 6.52 4.98 3.20
CA ILE A 4 5.09 5.32 3.32
C ILE A 4 4.95 6.71 3.97
N THR A 5 5.70 6.97 5.04
CA THR A 5 5.68 8.28 5.71
C THR A 5 6.18 9.41 4.82
N GLN A 6 7.19 9.16 3.97
CA GLN A 6 7.67 10.14 2.99
C GLN A 6 6.64 10.37 1.87
N ALA A 7 6.00 9.31 1.39
CA ALA A 7 4.97 9.41 0.36
C ALA A 7 3.76 10.25 0.81
N LEU A 8 3.46 10.21 2.11
CA LEU A 8 2.31 10.87 2.72
C LEU A 8 2.70 12.13 3.49
N GLU A 9 3.93 12.60 3.36
CA GLU A 9 4.37 13.81 4.05
C GLU A 9 3.58 15.03 3.57
N GLY A 10 3.14 15.87 4.51
CA GLY A 10 2.35 17.07 4.24
C GLY A 10 0.86 16.84 4.03
N LEU A 11 0.34 15.64 4.35
CA LEU A 11 -1.10 15.39 4.40
C LEU A 11 -1.69 15.86 5.73
N ASP A 12 -2.81 16.57 5.67
CA ASP A 12 -3.58 16.98 6.85
C ASP A 12 -4.51 15.84 7.30
N PHE A 13 -4.70 15.73 8.61
CA PHE A 13 -5.54 14.68 9.21
C PHE A 13 -6.75 15.29 9.94
N PRO A 14 -7.93 14.64 9.91
CA PRO A 14 -8.20 13.32 9.31
C PRO A 14 -8.16 13.33 7.78
N ALA A 15 -7.66 12.24 7.21
CA ALA A 15 -7.43 12.06 5.78
C ALA A 15 -8.33 10.98 5.21
N THR A 16 -8.85 11.14 4.00
CA THR A 16 -9.64 10.11 3.34
C THR A 16 -8.79 9.22 2.44
N LYS A 17 -9.37 8.09 2.03
CA LYS A 17 -8.80 7.18 1.04
C LYS A 17 -8.49 7.90 -0.28
N ASP A 18 -9.38 8.79 -0.72
CA ASP A 18 -9.17 9.62 -1.90
C ASP A 18 -7.97 10.57 -1.72
N ASP A 19 -7.83 11.24 -0.57
CA ASP A 19 -6.66 12.11 -0.30
C ASP A 19 -5.33 11.33 -0.39
N LEU A 20 -5.32 10.10 0.12
CA LEU A 20 -4.18 9.20 0.03
C LEU A 20 -3.87 8.81 -1.42
N LEU A 21 -4.91 8.55 -2.23
CA LEU A 21 -4.78 8.22 -3.65
C LEU A 21 -4.27 9.42 -4.46
N GLU A 22 -4.75 10.62 -4.18
CA GLU A 22 -4.29 11.84 -4.83
C GLU A 22 -2.83 12.14 -4.48
N ARG A 23 -2.45 11.98 -3.20
CA ARG A 23 -1.08 12.26 -2.75
C ARG A 23 -0.08 11.21 -3.21
N ALA A 24 -0.38 9.94 -2.95
CA ALA A 24 0.58 8.85 -3.01
C ALA A 24 0.17 7.74 -4.00
N GLY A 25 -1.01 7.80 -4.62
CA GLY A 25 -1.49 6.75 -5.51
C GLY A 25 -0.55 6.50 -6.70
N ASN A 26 0.10 7.55 -7.22
CA ASN A 26 1.06 7.42 -8.32
C ASN A 26 2.49 7.05 -7.86
N GLN A 27 2.70 6.84 -6.56
CA GLN A 27 4.01 6.48 -6.03
C GLN A 27 4.19 4.96 -5.99
N THR A 28 5.35 4.53 -6.43
CA THR A 28 5.81 3.15 -6.35
C THR A 28 6.85 3.06 -5.26
N ILE A 29 6.65 2.14 -4.32
CA ILE A 29 7.60 1.87 -3.24
C ILE A 29 8.15 0.45 -3.37
N GLU A 30 9.44 0.28 -3.06
CA GLU A 30 10.01 -1.05 -2.85
C GLU A 30 9.73 -1.48 -1.42
N TYR A 31 8.64 -2.21 -1.21
CA TYR A 31 8.32 -2.78 0.10
C TYR A 31 9.26 -3.93 0.45
N ARG A 32 9.56 -4.79 -0.54
CA ARG A 32 10.60 -5.82 -0.47
C ARG A 32 11.58 -5.64 -1.61
N LYS A 33 12.83 -6.08 -1.40
CA LYS A 33 13.90 -5.99 -2.40
C LYS A 33 13.47 -6.70 -3.68
N GLY A 34 13.35 -5.94 -4.78
CA GLY A 34 12.94 -6.48 -6.08
C GLY A 34 11.42 -6.66 -6.26
N GLN A 35 10.60 -6.20 -5.31
CA GLN A 35 9.13 -6.18 -5.44
C GLN A 35 8.62 -4.74 -5.31
N PRO A 36 8.68 -3.96 -6.40
CA PRO A 36 8.05 -2.65 -6.45
C PRO A 36 6.52 -2.81 -6.43
N VAL A 37 5.86 -2.06 -5.56
CA VAL A 37 4.40 -2.06 -5.43
C VAL A 37 3.89 -0.62 -5.52
N THR A 38 2.84 -0.42 -6.31
CA THR A 38 2.18 0.89 -6.43
C THR A 38 1.23 1.10 -5.27
N LEU A 39 1.38 2.22 -4.56
CA LEU A 39 0.54 2.53 -3.40
C LEU A 39 -0.94 2.66 -3.75
N ARG A 40 -1.30 3.07 -4.98
CA ARG A 40 -2.70 3.09 -5.43
C ARG A 40 -3.44 1.79 -5.18
N ARG A 41 -2.90 0.64 -5.64
CA ARG A 41 -3.57 -0.66 -5.45
C ARG A 41 -3.77 -0.99 -3.98
N ILE A 42 -2.73 -0.75 -3.18
CA ILE A 42 -2.77 -1.03 -1.74
C ILE A 42 -3.78 -0.14 -1.05
N ILE A 43 -3.79 1.15 -1.35
CA ILE A 43 -4.76 2.09 -0.79
C ILE A 43 -6.17 1.68 -1.23
N GLU A 44 -6.41 1.37 -2.51
CA GLU A 44 -7.69 0.90 -3.04
C GLU A 44 -8.22 -0.36 -2.35
N ASP A 45 -7.34 -1.25 -1.89
CA ASP A 45 -7.69 -2.49 -1.18
C ASP A 45 -8.05 -2.27 0.29
N LEU A 46 -7.68 -1.12 0.89
CA LEU A 46 -7.99 -0.84 2.30
C LEU A 46 -9.50 -0.82 2.56
N GLU A 47 -9.93 -1.52 3.62
CA GLU A 47 -11.32 -1.48 4.08
C GLU A 47 -11.69 -0.10 4.66
N GLU A 48 -10.71 0.56 5.29
CA GLU A 48 -10.86 1.88 5.88
C GLU A 48 -10.95 2.98 4.80
N SER A 49 -11.93 3.87 4.94
CA SER A 49 -12.14 5.00 4.02
C SER A 49 -11.62 6.34 4.58
N GLU A 50 -11.38 6.41 5.90
CA GLU A 50 -10.89 7.60 6.60
C GLU A 50 -9.86 7.20 7.66
N PHE A 51 -8.83 8.02 7.80
CA PHE A 51 -7.71 7.79 8.68
C PHE A 51 -7.50 9.00 9.58
N PRO A 52 -7.58 8.84 10.92
CA PRO A 52 -7.48 9.95 11.85
C PRO A 52 -6.04 10.45 12.05
N SER A 53 -5.03 9.68 11.64
CA SER A 53 -3.62 10.07 11.80
C SER A 53 -2.69 9.29 10.86
N MET A 54 -1.48 9.82 10.65
CA MET A 54 -0.41 9.16 9.90
C MET A 54 -0.12 7.74 10.41
N ALA A 55 -0.18 7.52 11.73
CA ALA A 55 0.08 6.22 12.33
C ALA A 55 -0.94 5.17 11.87
N ASN A 56 -2.22 5.55 11.77
CA ASN A 56 -3.28 4.67 11.29
C ASN A 56 -3.05 4.31 9.81
N VAL A 57 -2.72 5.29 8.97
CA VAL A 57 -2.43 5.02 7.56
C VAL A 57 -1.25 4.07 7.41
N VAL A 58 -0.14 4.34 8.11
CA VAL A 58 1.05 3.48 8.07
C VAL A 58 0.70 2.06 8.52
N HIS A 59 -0.13 1.91 9.54
CA HIS A 59 -0.58 0.61 10.02
C HIS A 59 -1.40 -0.14 8.96
N ALA A 60 -2.43 0.50 8.40
CA ALA A 60 -3.32 -0.07 7.39
C ALA A 60 -2.55 -0.45 6.11
N VAL A 61 -1.77 0.49 5.56
CA VAL A 61 -0.96 0.27 4.35
C VAL A 61 0.11 -0.81 4.58
N SER A 62 0.76 -0.85 5.75
CA SER A 62 1.74 -1.89 6.06
C SER A 62 1.09 -3.27 6.22
N GLY A 63 -0.14 -3.33 6.75
CA GLY A 63 -0.95 -4.55 6.82
C GLY A 63 -1.26 -5.08 5.42
N ALA A 64 -1.88 -4.24 4.59
CA ALA A 64 -2.24 -4.61 3.22
C ALA A 64 -1.02 -4.99 2.36
N LEU A 65 0.12 -4.29 2.47
CA LEU A 65 1.37 -4.69 1.79
C LEU A 65 1.89 -6.05 2.22
N LYS A 66 1.74 -6.38 3.51
CA LYS A 66 2.14 -7.69 4.03
C LYS A 66 1.23 -8.78 3.47
N GLU A 67 -0.06 -8.52 3.36
CA GLU A 67 -1.03 -9.45 2.77
C GLU A 67 -0.83 -9.60 1.26
N GLU A 68 -0.71 -8.51 0.49
CA GLU A 68 -0.40 -8.53 -0.94
C GLU A 68 0.91 -9.29 -1.24
N GLY A 69 1.95 -9.08 -0.44
CA GLY A 69 3.23 -9.81 -0.57
C GLY A 69 3.16 -11.30 -0.18
N LEU A 70 2.11 -11.73 0.52
CA LEU A 70 1.79 -13.15 0.78
C LEU A 70 0.91 -13.72 -0.34
N SER A 71 -0.06 -12.94 -0.82
CA SER A 71 -0.98 -13.29 -1.89
C SER A 71 -0.27 -13.46 -3.24
N SER A 72 0.67 -12.57 -3.56
CA SER A 72 1.44 -12.63 -4.81
C SER A 72 2.46 -13.77 -4.83
N ALA A 73 2.85 -14.33 -3.68
CA ALA A 73 3.71 -15.52 -3.61
C ALA A 73 2.92 -16.83 -3.80
N ALA A 74 1.59 -16.79 -3.72
CA ALA A 74 0.71 -17.93 -3.93
C ALA A 74 0.20 -18.06 -5.38
N HIS A 75 0.46 -17.08 -6.26
CA HIS A 75 0.03 -17.13 -7.68
C HIS A 75 1.10 -17.64 -8.66
N GLU A 76 2.25 -18.13 -8.19
CA GLU A 76 3.15 -18.92 -9.04
C GLU A 76 2.78 -20.40 -8.95
N GLU A 77 1.66 -20.78 -9.58
CA GLU A 77 1.46 -22.15 -10.02
C GLU A 77 2.21 -22.33 -11.36
N PRO A 78 3.29 -23.13 -11.43
CA PRO A 78 3.84 -23.57 -12.69
C PRO A 78 2.88 -24.62 -13.26
N THR A 79 1.81 -24.20 -13.93
CA THR A 79 1.11 -25.11 -14.86
C THR A 79 1.96 -25.24 -16.12
N ALA A 80 3.04 -26.00 -15.95
CA ALA A 80 3.76 -26.60 -17.06
C ALA A 80 2.76 -27.46 -17.83
N HIS A 81 2.48 -27.01 -19.05
CA HIS A 81 1.92 -27.83 -20.11
C HIS A 81 2.65 -29.18 -20.19
N ALA A 82 1.87 -30.26 -20.19
CA ALA A 82 2.27 -31.57 -20.71
C ALA A 82 1.08 -32.17 -21.47
#